data_AF-A0A5K7WUI2-F1
#
_entry.id   AF-A0A5K7WUI2-F1
#
_cell.length_a   1.000
_cell.length_b   1.000
_cell.length_c   1.000
_cell.angle_alpha   90.00
_cell.angle_beta   90.00
_cell.angle_gamma   90.00
#
_symmetry.space_group_name_H-M   'P 1'
#
loop_
_entity.id
_entity.type
_entity.pdbx_description
1 polymer ?
#
loop_
_entity_poly.entity_id
_entity_poly.type
_entity_poly.pdbx_seq_one_letter_code
_entity_poly.pdbx_strand_id
1 'polypeptide(L)'
;MVQLIMTQMIFGLVAIMVGLVIVKFFFRSDDLLLLPSAFALALFYTAFIEKRIWLSEGAWAAMIYGLSAFGLYMLVKRLAKLYRSVREGPFH
;
A
#
# COMPACT_ATOMS: atom_id res chain seq x y z
N MET A 1 15.30 19.48 3.81
CA MET A 1 15.31 18.06 4.23
C MET A 1 13.92 17.46 4.37
N VAL A 2 13.00 18.08 5.12
CA VAL A 2 11.65 17.53 5.36
C VAL A 2 10.88 17.23 4.07
N GLN A 3 10.90 18.13 3.07
CA GLN A 3 10.24 17.90 1.77
C GLN A 3 10.76 16.66 1.06
N LEU A 4 12.08 16.43 1.05
CA LEU A 4 12.69 15.26 0.38
C LEU A 4 12.20 13.95 1.01
N ILE A 5 12.13 13.91 2.34
CA ILE A 5 11.66 12.73 3.09
C ILE A 5 10.18 12.47 2.82
N MET A 6 9.34 13.51 2.83
CA MET A 6 7.92 13.39 2.48
C MET A 6 7.72 12.87 1.06
N THR A 7 8.51 13.37 0.11
CA THR A 7 8.44 12.92 -1.29
C THR A 7 8.81 11.43 -1.41
N GLN A 8 9.88 10.98 -0.77
CA GLN A 8 10.29 9.57 -0.77
C GLN A 8 9.24 8.65 -0.12
N MET A 9 8.60 9.10 0.97
CA MET A 9 7.49 8.37 1.59
C MET A 9 6.29 8.21 0.65
N ILE A 10 5.89 9.29 -0.02
CA ILE A 10 4.75 9.26 -0.96
C ILE A 10 5.06 8.32 -2.13
N PHE A 11 6.27 8.41 -2.70
CA PHE A 11 6.68 7.50 -3.77
C PHE A 11 6.68 6.04 -3.33
N GLY A 12 7.14 5.74 -2.11
CA GLY A 12 7.08 4.38 -1.56
C GLY A 12 5.66 3.86 -1.44
N LEU A 13 4.75 4.66 -0.88
CA LEU A 13 3.34 4.30 -0.75
C LEU A 13 2.70 4.05 -2.12
N VAL A 14 2.93 4.93 -3.09
CA VAL A 14 2.39 4.78 -4.45
C VAL A 14 2.95 3.53 -5.12
N ALA A 15 4.25 3.28 -5.02
CA ALA A 15 4.89 2.10 -5.61
C ALA A 15 4.32 0.80 -5.04
N ILE A 16 4.14 0.73 -3.72
CA ILE A 16 3.56 -0.44 -3.05
C ILE A 16 2.10 -0.62 -3.45
N MET A 17 1.32 0.46 -3.53
CA MET A 17 -0.08 0.39 -3.98
C MET A 17 -0.21 -0.10 -5.43
N VAL A 18 0.63 0.40 -6.34
CA VAL A 18 0.66 -0.06 -7.73
C VAL A 18 1.05 -1.53 -7.79
N GLY A 19 2.06 -1.94 -7.02
CA GLY A 19 2.47 -3.34 -6.89
C GLY A 19 1.32 -4.24 -6.38
N LEU A 20 0.55 -3.79 -5.39
CA LEU A 20 -0.62 -4.52 -4.90
C LEU A 20 -1.71 -4.70 -5.96
N VAL A 21 -1.97 -3.66 -6.75
CA VAL A 21 -2.94 -3.75 -7.87
C VAL A 21 -2.45 -4.77 -8.90
N ILE A 22 -1.15 -4.75 -9.24
CA ILE A 22 -0.53 -5.71 -10.16
C ILE A 22 -0.67 -7.13 -9.60
N VAL A 23 -0.26 -7.38 -8.36
CA VAL A 23 -0.37 -8.71 -7.72
C VAL A 23 -1.81 -9.20 -7.75
N LYS A 24 -2.78 -8.35 -7.39
CA LYS A 24 -4.19 -8.72 -7.43
C LYS A 24 -4.67 -9.08 -8.84
N PHE A 25 -4.24 -8.30 -9.84
CA PHE A 25 -4.65 -8.50 -11.22
C PHE A 25 -4.08 -9.80 -11.82
N PHE A 26 -2.77 -10.04 -11.64
CA PHE A 26 -2.08 -11.19 -12.22
C PHE A 26 -2.44 -12.50 -11.53
N PHE A 27 -2.48 -12.52 -10.20
CA PHE A 27 -2.70 -13.75 -9.44
C PHE A 27 -4.16 -14.00 -9.10
N ARG A 28 -5.07 -13.07 -9.48
CA ARG A 28 -6.49 -13.08 -9.06
C ARG A 28 -6.62 -13.31 -7.55
N SER A 29 -5.67 -12.77 -6.78
CA SER A 29 -5.52 -13.09 -5.38
C SER A 29 -6.74 -12.62 -4.58
N ASP A 30 -7.17 -13.48 -3.65
CA ASP A 30 -8.13 -13.08 -2.63
C ASP A 30 -7.60 -11.92 -1.80
N ASP A 31 -8.51 -11.12 -1.25
CA ASP A 31 -8.16 -9.94 -0.47
C ASP A 31 -7.27 -10.25 0.75
N LEU A 32 -7.31 -11.50 1.24
CA LEU A 32 -6.46 -12.02 2.31
C LEU A 32 -4.97 -12.06 1.93
N LEU A 33 -4.64 -12.32 0.67
CA LEU A 33 -3.25 -12.39 0.20
C LEU A 33 -2.66 -11.00 -0.08
N LEU A 34 -3.49 -9.95 -0.10
CA LEU A 34 -3.03 -8.58 -0.34
C LEU A 34 -2.24 -8.02 0.84
N LEU A 35 -2.59 -8.40 2.07
CA LEU A 35 -1.87 -7.96 3.26
C LEU A 35 -0.41 -8.47 3.28
N PRO A 36 -0.13 -9.80 3.18
CA PRO A 36 1.25 -10.28 3.12
C PRO A 36 2.00 -9.77 1.89
N SER A 37 1.31 -9.56 0.76
CA SER A 37 1.90 -8.93 -0.43
C SER A 37 2.31 -7.48 -0.18
N ALA A 38 1.50 -6.71 0.57
CA ALA A 38 1.81 -5.32 0.93
C ALA A 38 3.06 -5.25 1.80
N PHE A 39 3.18 -6.15 2.77
CA PHE A 39 4.35 -6.26 3.63
C PHE A 39 5.60 -6.68 2.86
N ALA A 40 5.49 -7.67 1.95
CA ALA A 40 6.61 -8.09 1.13
C ALA A 40 7.14 -6.95 0.23
N LEU A 41 6.23 -6.21 -0.41
CA LEU A 41 6.57 -5.04 -1.22
C LEU A 41 7.17 -3.91 -0.37
N ALA A 42 6.66 -3.69 0.84
CA ALA A 42 7.18 -2.69 1.75
C ALA A 42 8.58 -3.02 2.29
N LEU A 43 8.83 -4.30 2.59
CA LEU A 43 10.16 -4.79 2.97
C LEU A 43 11.15 -4.66 1.80
N PHE A 44 10.71 -5.01 0.59
CA PHE A 44 11.52 -4.84 -0.61
C PHE A 44 11.85 -3.36 -0.85
N TYR A 45 10.85 -2.47 -0.76
CA TYR A 45 11.04 -1.04 -0.92
C TYR A 45 12.00 -0.49 0.14
N THR A 46 11.85 -0.83 1.41
CA THR A 46 12.74 -0.30 2.46
C THR A 46 14.17 -0.84 2.35
N ALA A 47 14.34 -2.11 1.95
CA ALA A 47 15.65 -2.73 1.82
C ALA A 47 16.44 -2.25 0.58
N PHE A 48 15.80 -2.14 -0.59
CA PHE A 48 16.48 -1.87 -1.87
C PHE A 48 16.36 -0.40 -2.33
N ILE A 49 15.18 0.19 -2.10
CA ILE A 49 14.81 1.62 -2.17
C ILE A 49 15.65 2.58 -1.34
N GLU A 50 15.28 2.59 -0.06
CA GLU A 50 15.77 3.48 0.98
C GLU A 50 17.09 2.98 1.59
N LYS A 51 17.55 1.78 1.21
CA LYS A 51 18.80 1.17 1.66
C LYS A 51 18.96 1.20 3.17
N ARG A 52 17.87 0.94 3.91
CA ARG A 52 17.92 0.91 5.38
C ARG A 52 18.75 -0.29 5.82
N ILE A 53 19.94 0.01 6.35
CA ILE A 53 20.98 -0.98 6.71
C ILE A 53 20.61 -1.72 8.00
N TRP A 54 19.89 -1.04 8.89
CA TRP A 54 19.45 -1.61 10.16
C TRP A 54 18.15 -2.40 9.96
N LEU A 55 18.23 -3.69 10.26
CA LEU A 55 17.13 -4.64 10.06
C LEU A 55 15.86 -4.25 10.83
N SER A 56 16.04 -3.70 12.04
CA SER A 56 14.94 -3.18 12.87
C SER A 56 14.29 -1.95 12.24
N GLU A 57 15.08 -0.99 11.78
CA GLU A 57 14.59 0.25 11.17
C GLU A 57 13.84 -0.04 9.85
N GLY A 58 14.37 -0.94 9.03
CA GLY A 58 13.73 -1.43 7.82
C GLY A 58 12.40 -2.14 8.11
N ALA A 59 12.36 -3.00 9.13
CA ALA A 59 11.14 -3.70 9.53
C ALA A 59 10.05 -2.74 10.02
N TRP A 60 10.40 -1.75 10.86
CA TRP A 60 9.45 -0.72 11.32
C TRP A 60 8.93 0.15 10.16
N ALA A 61 9.82 0.59 9.28
CA ALA A 61 9.42 1.36 8.10
C ALA A 61 8.52 0.54 7.17
N ALA A 62 8.86 -0.73 6.93
CA ALA A 62 8.06 -1.62 6.11
C ALA A 62 6.68 -1.89 6.72
N MET A 63 6.60 -1.96 8.06
CA MET A 63 5.33 -2.12 8.75
C MET A 63 4.42 -0.89 8.54
N ILE A 64 4.98 0.32 8.66
CA ILE A 64 4.24 1.56 8.40
C ILE A 64 3.79 1.60 6.94
N TYR A 65 4.70 1.41 5.99
CA TYR A 65 4.37 1.45 4.57
C TYR A 65 3.36 0.37 4.16
N GLY A 66 3.53 -0.87 4.62
CA GLY A 66 2.65 -1.99 4.32
C GLY A 66 1.23 -1.75 4.84
N LEU A 67 1.09 -1.34 6.11
CA LEU A 67 -0.21 -1.04 6.72
C LEU A 67 -0.88 0.18 6.07
N SER A 68 -0.13 1.25 5.81
CA SER A 68 -0.67 2.45 5.16
C SER A 68 -1.12 2.17 3.73
N ALA A 69 -0.32 1.46 2.94
CA ALA A 69 -0.69 1.11 1.56
C ALA A 69 -1.90 0.17 1.52
N PHE A 70 -1.96 -0.83 2.41
CA PHE A 70 -3.10 -1.74 2.51
C PHE A 70 -4.38 -1.02 2.95
N GLY A 71 -4.29 -0.17 3.99
CA GLY A 71 -5.42 0.62 4.47
C GLY A 71 -5.97 1.57 3.39
N LEU A 72 -5.07 2.24 2.68
CA LEU A 72 -5.44 3.12 1.57
C LEU A 72 -6.07 2.34 0.42
N TYR A 73 -5.52 1.17 0.08
CA TYR A 73 -6.10 0.27 -0.93
C TYR A 73 -7.54 -0.15 -0.55
N MET A 74 -7.76 -0.58 0.69
CA MET A 74 -9.09 -0.97 1.17
C MET A 74 -10.08 0.19 1.17
N LEU A 75 -9.64 1.38 1.57
CA LEU A 75 -10.45 2.59 1.54
C LEU A 75 -10.87 2.96 0.11
N VAL A 76 -9.92 3.01 -0.82
CA VAL A 76 -10.19 3.28 -2.24
C VAL A 76 -11.13 2.24 -2.83
N LYS A 77 -10.91 0.95 -2.53
CA LYS A 77 -11.80 -0.13 -2.98
C LYS A 77 -13.22 0.04 -2.44
N ARG A 78 -13.37 0.38 -1.17
CA ARG A 78 -14.68 0.58 -0.53
C ARG A 78 -15.41 1.79 -1.10
N LEU A 79 -14.70 2.91 -1.30
CA LEU A 79 -15.23 4.09 -1.98
C LEU A 79 -15.66 3.74 -3.41
N ALA A 80 -14.81 3.07 -4.19
CA ALA A 80 -15.15 2.68 -5.56
C ALA A 80 -16.40 1.79 -5.63
N LYS A 81 -16.59 0.89 -4.65
CA LYS A 81 -17.82 0.09 -4.53
C LYS A 81 -19.04 0.95 -4.21
N LEU A 82 -18.90 1.89 -3.26
CA LEU A 82 -19.96 2.82 -2.86
C LEU A 82 -20.38 3.74 -4.02
N TYR A 83 -19.42 4.27 -4.78
CA TYR A 83 -19.69 5.11 -5.96
C TYR A 83 -20.26 4.34 -7.15
N ARG A 84 -19.92 3.05 -7.33
CA ARG A 84 -20.56 2.21 -8.36
C ARG A 84 -22.00 1.84 -8.01
N SER A 85 -22.34 1.79 -6.72
CA SER A 85 -23.70 1.57 -6.22
C SER A 85 -24.45 2.89 -6.07
N VAL A 86 -24.81 3.53 -7.19
CA VAL A 86 -25.59 4.79 -7.18
C VAL A 86 -26.96 4.62 -6.49
N ARG A 87 -27.46 3.38 -6.34
CA ARG A 87 -28.72 3.08 -5.63
C ARG A 87 -28.60 2.93 -4.11
N GLU A 88 -27.40 2.88 -3.52
CA GLU A 88 -27.19 2.64 -2.07
C GLU A 88 -26.19 3.63 -1.44
N GLY A 89 -26.03 4.82 -2.01
CA GLY A 89 -25.21 5.89 -1.44
C GLY A 89 -25.94 6.63 -0.31
N PRO A 90 -25.24 7.24 0.66
CA PRO A 90 -25.83 8.00 1.79
C PRO A 90 -26.51 9.32 1.39
N PHE A 91 -26.68 9.56 0.08
CA PHE A 91 -27.33 10.74 -0.49
C PHE A 91 -28.68 10.40 -1.14
N HIS A 92 -29.29 9.28 -0.75
CA HIS A 92 -30.69 8.93 -1.02
C HIS A 92 -31.45 8.85 0.30
#